data_AF-A0A7K4GKQ9-F1
#
_entry.id   AF-A0A7K4GKQ9-F1
#
_cell.length_a   1.000
_cell.length_b   1.000
_cell.length_c   1.000
_cell.angle_alpha   90.00
_cell.angle_beta   90.00
_cell.angle_gamma   90.00
#
_symmetry.space_group_name_H-M   'P 1'
#
loop_
_entity.id
_entity.type
_entity.pdbx_description
1 polymer ?
#
loop_
_entity_poly.entity_id
_entity_poly.type
_entity_poly.pdbx_seq_one_letter_code
_entity_poly.pdbx_strand_id
1 'polypeptide(L)' 'MAKKKIEPLFVKSKVREYIKSNNLNTSSGVLDGEALNEMIVWILDKACERAKGNGRKTVKARDL' A
#
# COMPACT_ATOMS: atom_id res chain seq x y z
N MET A 1 17.41 -9.16 10.50
CA MET A 1 16.99 -9.89 9.29
C MET A 1 16.65 -8.85 8.23
N ALA A 2 17.25 -8.90 7.04
CA ALA A 2 16.93 -7.96 5.97
C ALA A 2 15.44 -8.13 5.61
N LYS A 3 14.64 -7.06 5.71
CA LYS A 3 13.26 -7.09 5.21
C LYS A 3 13.34 -7.40 3.72
N LYS A 4 12.73 -8.51 3.30
CA LYS A 4 12.58 -8.84 1.88
C LYS A 4 11.82 -7.69 1.23
N LYS A 5 12.42 -7.06 0.21
CA LYS A 5 11.77 -5.98 -0.54
C LYS A 5 10.49 -6.52 -1.16
N ILE A 6 9.36 -5.97 -0.74
CA ILE A 6 8.06 -6.30 -1.30
C ILE A 6 7.92 -5.51 -2.59
N GLU A 7 7.53 -6.18 -3.67
CA GLU A 7 7.22 -5.53 -4.95
C GLU A 7 6.10 -4.50 -4.77
N PRO A 8 6.06 -3.43 -5.58
CA PRO A 8 4.99 -2.44 -5.51
C PRO A 8 3.60 -3.08 -5.64
N LEU A 9 2.74 -2.87 -4.64
CA LEU A 9 1.34 -3.33 -4.62
C LEU A 9 0.40 -2.36 -5.35
N PHE A 10 0.93 -1.53 -6.24
CA PHE A 10 0.20 -0.50 -6.97
C PHE A 10 0.69 -0.37 -8.41
N VAL A 11 -0.20 0.13 -9.28
CA VAL A 11 0.14 0.44 -10.67
C VAL A 11 0.65 1.88 -10.75
N LYS A 12 1.94 2.05 -11.07
CA LYS A 12 2.61 3.37 -11.12
C LYS A 12 1.88 4.40 -12.00
N SER A 13 1.37 3.99 -13.15
CA SER A 13 0.64 4.89 -14.05
C SER A 13 -0.66 5.42 -13.43
N LYS A 14 -1.40 4.59 -12.69
CA LYS A 14 -2.66 4.98 -12.04
C LYS A 14 -2.42 5.96 -10.90
N VAL A 15 -1.38 5.74 -10.09
CA VAL A 15 -0.98 6.68 -9.04
C VAL A 15 -0.59 8.03 -9.65
N ARG A 16 0.20 8.01 -10.72
CA ARG A 16 0.60 9.23 -11.43
C ARG A 16 -0.59 9.99 -12.03
N GLU A 17 -1.50 9.28 -12.70
CA GLU A 17 -2.73 9.86 -13.26
C GLU A 17 -3.57 10.55 -12.17
N TYR A 18 -3.73 9.90 -11.02
CA TYR A 18 -4.47 10.45 -9.88
C TYR A 18 -3.80 11.71 -9.28
N ILE A 19 -2.48 11.70 -9.08
CA ILE A 19 -1.77 12.88 -8.57
C ILE A 19 -1.88 14.04 -9.58
N LYS A 20 -1.73 13.75 -10.88
CA LYS A 20 -1.85 14.75 -11.95
C LYS A 20 -3.26 15.34 -12.06
N SER A 21 -4.32 14.57 -11.81
CA SER A 21 -5.70 15.12 -11.81
C SER A 21 -5.94 16.12 -10.69
N ASN A 22 -5.08 16.17 -9.68
CA ASN A 22 -5.07 17.19 -8.62
C ASN A 22 -4.17 18.40 -8.96
N ASN A 23 -3.73 18.54 -10.23
CA ASN A 23 -2.82 19.59 -10.70
C ASN A 23 -1.44 19.59 -9.99
N LEU A 24 -0.98 18.41 -9.58
CA LEU A 24 0.31 18.20 -8.91
C LEU A 24 1.25 17.34 -9.78
N ASN A 25 2.56 17.52 -9.59
CA ASN A 25 3.58 16.66 -10.18
C ASN A 25 3.92 15.49 -9.25
N THR A 26 4.34 14.36 -9.82
CA THR A 26 4.78 13.18 -9.05
C THR A 26 6.29 13.03 -9.12
N SER A 27 6.96 13.08 -7.96
CA SER A 27 8.38 12.73 -7.85
C SER A 27 8.61 11.23 -8.07
N SER A 28 9.74 10.85 -8.68
CA SER A 28 10.14 9.45 -8.83
C SER A 28 10.19 8.72 -7.48
N GLY A 29 10.58 9.41 -6.39
CA GLY A 29 10.62 8.83 -5.05
C GLY A 29 9.26 8.33 -4.53
N VAL A 30 8.14 8.82 -5.07
CA VAL A 30 6.79 8.32 -4.71
C VAL A 30 6.51 6.97 -5.38
N LEU A 31 6.99 6.76 -6.61
CA LEU A 31 6.65 5.60 -7.43
C LEU A 31 7.74 4.52 -7.43
N ASP A 32 8.99 4.93 -7.31
CA ASP A 32 10.19 4.10 -7.36
C ASP A 32 10.82 3.94 -5.97
N GLY A 33 10.46 4.80 -5.02
CA GLY A 33 10.83 4.68 -3.62
C GLY A 33 9.93 3.70 -2.86
N GLU A 34 10.29 3.45 -1.60
CA GLU A 34 9.64 2.42 -0.78
C GLU A 34 8.45 2.96 0.02
N ALA A 35 8.42 4.27 0.29
CA ALA A 35 7.47 4.90 1.20
C ALA A 35 6.00 4.57 0.88
N LEU A 36 5.58 4.73 -0.38
CA LEU A 36 4.19 4.42 -0.77
C LEU A 36 3.87 2.94 -0.59
N ASN A 37 4.78 2.06 -0.99
CA ASN A 37 4.57 0.63 -0.87
C ASN A 37 4.53 0.18 0.60
N GLU A 38 5.42 0.73 1.44
CA GLU A 38 5.45 0.46 2.87
C GLU A 38 4.16 0.88 3.56
N MET A 39 3.57 2.02 3.19
CA MET A 39 2.28 2.44 3.72
C MET A 39 1.16 1.46 3.34
N ILE A 40 1.12 0.99 2.09
CA ILE A 40 0.13 0.00 1.64
C ILE A 40 0.30 -1.32 2.40
N VAL A 41 1.54 -1.81 2.50
CA VAL A 41 1.85 -3.04 3.25
C VAL A 41 1.44 -2.91 4.71
N TRP A 42 1.75 -1.78 5.36
CA TRP A 42 1.39 -1.56 6.75
C TRP A 42 -0.13 -1.58 6.99
N ILE A 43 -0.92 -0.95 6.11
CA ILE A 43 -2.39 -1.00 6.16
C ILE A 43 -2.88 -2.45 6.03
N LEU A 44 -2.34 -3.21 5.07
CA LEU A 44 -2.73 -4.59 4.83
C LEU A 44 -2.34 -5.52 5.98
N ASP A 45 -1.16 -5.33 6.59
CA ASP A 45 -0.72 -6.08 7.77
C ASP A 45 -1.67 -5.85 8.94
N LYS A 46 -2.07 -4.59 9.19
CA LYS A 46 -3.04 -4.26 10.24
C LYS A 46 -4.41 -4.86 9.97
N ALA A 47 -4.87 -4.85 8.72
CA ALA A 47 -6.11 -5.50 8.35
C ALA A 47 -6.06 -7.03 8.53
N CYS A 48 -4.93 -7.65 8.19
CA CYS A 48 -4.71 -9.07 8.42
C CYS A 48 -4.67 -9.41 9.92
N GLU A 49 -4.01 -8.60 10.74
CA GLU A 49 -3.98 -8.73 12.20
C GLU A 49 -5.41 -8.68 12.78
N ARG A 50 -6.22 -7.69 12.39
CA ARG A 50 -7.63 -7.56 12.82
C ARG A 50 -8.49 -8.73 12.37
N ALA A 51 -8.32 -9.22 11.14
CA ALA A 51 -9.04 -10.38 10.65
C ALA A 51 -8.70 -11.64 11.47
N LYS A 52 -7.40 -11.89 11.69
CA LYS A 52 -6.90 -13.01 12.51
C LYS A 52 -7.37 -12.91 13.96
N GLY A 53 -7.29 -11.74 14.57
CA GLY A 53 -7.75 -11.49 15.94
C GLY A 53 -9.25 -11.76 16.13
N ASN A 54 -10.03 -11.67 15.05
CA ASN A 54 -11.45 -12.02 15.04
C ASN A 54 -11.72 -13.48 14.58
N GLY A 55 -10.70 -14.34 14.54
CA GLY A 55 -10.82 -15.74 14.13
C GLY A 55 -11.15 -15.94 12.64
N ARG A 56 -10.96 -14.92 11.80
CA ARG A 56 -11.28 -14.98 10.36
C ARG A 56 -10.03 -15.15 9.51
N LYS A 57 -10.18 -15.89 8.41
CA LYS A 57 -9.17 -15.99 7.33
C LYS A 57 -9.41 -14.99 6.19
N THR A 58 -10.56 -14.31 6.20
CA THR A 58 -10.95 -13.33 5.18
C THR A 58 -10.85 -11.92 5.76
N VAL A 59 -10.01 -11.10 5.14
CA VAL A 59 -9.94 -9.65 5.35
C VAL A 59 -11.21 -9.03 4.74
N LYS A 60 -11.88 -8.18 5.51
CA LYS A 60 -13.09 -7.45 5.11
C LYS A 60 -12.79 -5.96 5.10
N ALA A 61 -13.63 -5.17 4.44
CA ALA A 61 -13.49 -3.71 4.42
C ALA A 61 -13.38 -3.08 5.82
N ARG A 62 -14.10 -3.62 6.81
CA ARG A 62 -14.04 -3.19 8.23
C ARG A 62 -12.70 -3.44 8.92
N ASP A 63 -11.81 -4.21 8.31
CA ASP A 63 -10.49 -4.49 8.84
C ASP A 63 -9.44 -3.50 8.35
N LEU A 64 -9.69 -2.77 7.26
CA LEU A 64 -8.80 -1.73 6.77
C LEU A 64 -8.80 -0.53 7.75
#